data_AF-A0A166MWZ4-F1
#
_entry.id   AF-A0A166MWZ4-F1
#
_cell.length_a   1.000
_cell.length_b   1.000
_cell.length_c   1.000
_cell.angle_alpha   90.00
_cell.angle_beta   90.00
_cell.angle_gamma   90.00
#
_symmetry.space_group_name_H-M   'P 1'
#
loop_
_entity.id
_entity.type
_entity.pdbx_description
1 polymer ?
#
loop_
_entity_poly.entity_id
_entity_poly.type
_entity_poly.pdbx_seq_one_letter_code
_entity_poly.pdbx_strand_id
1 'polypeptide(L)'
;MNHRDFDAWICSDGRKLGTYAHEVDGLTVKCYIASEPGKPFSVHWRDLAGGSRIRGTVYVDGVRACGSVSKGYAGEVVDRSECMSSPTT
;
A
#
# COMPACT_ATOMS: atom_id res chain seq x y z
N MET A 1 -4.65 -5.59 4.65
CA MET A 1 -3.86 -5.47 5.90
C MET A 1 -4.56 -4.39 6.67
N ASN A 2 -5.14 -4.72 7.82
CA ASN A 2 -5.92 -3.77 8.60
C ASN A 2 -5.14 -3.36 9.86
N HIS A 3 -4.98 -2.06 10.09
CA HIS A 3 -4.33 -1.51 11.28
C HIS A 3 -4.96 -0.16 11.63
N ARG A 4 -5.50 0.00 12.83
CA ARG A 4 -6.08 1.27 13.34
C ARG A 4 -7.06 1.94 12.36
N ASP A 5 -8.05 1.18 11.90
CA ASP A 5 -9.06 1.63 10.94
C ASP A 5 -8.51 2.02 9.56
N PHE A 6 -7.26 1.67 9.25
CA PHE A 6 -6.75 1.69 7.89
C PHE A 6 -6.75 0.29 7.33
N ASP A 7 -7.15 0.13 6.07
CA ASP A 7 -6.95 -1.11 5.34
C ASP A 7 -6.14 -0.83 4.07
N ALA A 8 -5.03 -1.55 3.92
CA ALA A 8 -4.13 -1.43 2.78
C ALA A 8 -3.94 -2.80 2.10
N TRP A 9 -3.86 -2.81 0.77
CA TRP A 9 -3.63 -4.03 0.00
C TRP A 9 -2.86 -3.75 -1.28
N ILE A 10 -2.27 -4.80 -1.82
CA ILE A 10 -1.52 -4.76 -3.07
C ILE A 10 -2.32 -5.54 -4.10
N CYS A 11 -2.41 -5.01 -5.32
CA CYS A 11 -2.97 -5.71 -6.46
C CYS A 11 -1.93 -5.84 -7.58
N SER A 12 -1.86 -7.00 -8.22
CA SER A 12 -1.13 -7.21 -9.48
C SER A 12 -2.04 -7.96 -10.45
N ASP A 13 -2.02 -7.58 -11.73
CA ASP A 13 -2.92 -8.11 -12.77
C ASP A 13 -4.41 -8.08 -12.36
N GLY A 14 -4.83 -7.01 -11.67
CA GLY A 14 -6.20 -6.84 -11.18
C GLY A 14 -6.60 -7.74 -10.01
N ARG A 15 -5.68 -8.54 -9.46
CA ARG A 15 -5.93 -9.46 -8.34
C ARG A 15 -5.23 -8.99 -7.08
N LYS A 16 -5.94 -9.05 -5.95
CA LYS A 16 -5.37 -8.78 -4.63
C LYS A 16 -4.34 -9.85 -4.27
N LEU A 17 -3.12 -9.44 -3.99
CA LEU A 17 -2.02 -10.32 -3.60
C LEU A 17 -2.12 -10.71 -2.12
N GLY A 18 -1.67 -11.92 -1.83
CA GLY A 18 -1.37 -12.35 -0.47
C GLY A 18 -0.20 -11.54 0.11
N THR A 19 -0.29 -11.21 1.39
CA THR A 19 0.78 -10.54 2.13
C THR A 19 1.22 -11.44 3.27
N TYR A 20 2.52 -11.43 3.57
CA TYR A 20 3.13 -12.37 4.52
C TYR A 20 4.07 -11.64 5.49
N ALA A 21 4.33 -12.26 6.64
CA ALA A 21 5.21 -11.76 7.70
C ALA A 21 4.99 -10.28 8.02
N HIS A 22 3.78 -9.98 8.51
CA HIS A 22 3.38 -8.63 8.91
C HIS A 22 4.11 -8.21 10.19
N GLU A 23 4.81 -7.09 10.11
CA GLU A 23 5.39 -6.43 11.27
C GLU A 23 4.78 -5.04 11.42
N VAL A 24 4.41 -4.68 12.64
CA VAL A 24 3.83 -3.38 12.96
C VAL A 24 4.80 -2.62 13.86
N ASP A 25 5.28 -1.48 13.36
CA ASP A 25 6.16 -0.56 14.07
C ASP A 25 5.49 0.82 14.13
N GLY A 26 4.70 1.02 15.20
CA GLY A 26 3.91 2.23 15.42
C GLY A 26 2.86 2.47 14.33
N LEU A 27 3.14 3.42 13.43
CA LEU A 27 2.30 3.76 12.27
C LEU A 27 2.76 3.12 10.96
N THR A 28 3.85 2.35 11.01
CA THR A 28 4.42 1.67 9.84
C THR A 28 4.03 0.20 9.88
N VAL A 29 3.49 -0.31 8.78
CA VAL A 29 3.26 -1.75 8.58
C VAL A 29 4.22 -2.23 7.50
N LYS A 30 5.04 -3.23 7.84
CA LYS A 30 5.94 -3.92 6.90
C LYS A 30 5.35 -5.28 6.57
N CYS A 31 5.49 -5.70 5.32
CA CYS A 31 5.07 -7.02 4.87
C CYS A 31 5.84 -7.41 3.62
N TYR A 32 5.82 -8.70 3.31
CA TYR A 32 6.30 -9.24 2.05
C TYR A 32 5.12 -9.56 1.13
N ILE A 33 5.32 -9.37 -0.17
CA ILE A 33 4.40 -9.80 -1.23
C ILE A 33 5.10 -10.83 -2.11
N ALA A 34 4.35 -11.82 -2.57
CA ALA A 34 4.82 -12.65 -3.68
C ALA A 34 4.65 -11.83 -4.96
N SER A 35 5.77 -11.39 -5.54
CA SER A 35 5.80 -10.65 -6.80
C SER A 35 6.70 -11.35 -7.81
N GLU A 36 6.35 -11.29 -9.08
CA GLU A 36 7.19 -11.76 -10.18
C GLU A 36 7.96 -10.56 -10.76
N PRO A 37 9.27 -10.70 -11.06
CA PRO A 37 10.04 -9.63 -11.70
C PRO A 37 9.39 -9.15 -13.01
N GLY A 38 9.34 -7.83 -13.20
CA GLY A 38 8.77 -7.21 -14.40
C GLY A 38 7.25 -7.11 -14.42
N LYS A 39 6.52 -7.67 -13.43
CA LYS A 39 5.08 -7.46 -13.32
C LYS A 39 4.75 -6.19 -12.54
N PRO A 40 3.87 -5.32 -13.06
CA PRO A 40 3.42 -4.16 -12.33
C PRO A 40 2.54 -4.55 -11.15
N PHE A 41 2.59 -3.75 -10.09
CA PHE A 41 1.67 -3.83 -8.99
C PHE A 41 1.16 -2.43 -8.61
N SER A 42 0.02 -2.41 -7.96
CA SER A 42 -0.64 -1.22 -7.44
C SER A 42 -0.83 -1.37 -5.94
N VAL A 43 -0.62 -0.29 -5.20
CA VAL A 43 -0.88 -0.25 -3.77
C VAL A 43 -2.14 0.57 -3.54
N HIS A 44 -3.06 -0.01 -2.78
CA HIS A 44 -4.33 0.59 -2.44
C HIS A 44 -4.41 0.75 -0.93
N TRP A 45 -5.02 1.84 -0.48
CA TRP A 45 -5.35 1.99 0.92
C TRP A 45 -6.67 2.73 1.07
N ARG A 46 -7.37 2.42 2.16
CA ARG A 46 -8.59 3.09 2.56
C ARG A 46 -8.53 3.43 4.04
N ASP A 47 -9.03 4.61 4.34
CA ASP A 47 -9.34 5.02 5.70
C ASP A 47 -10.77 4.60 6.00
N LEU A 48 -10.98 3.76 7.01
CA LEU A 48 -12.30 3.31 7.44
C LEU A 48 -12.96 4.28 8.42
N ALA A 49 -12.16 5.07 9.16
CA ALA A 49 -12.66 6.04 10.13
C ALA A 49 -13.10 7.34 9.45
N GLY A 50 -12.31 7.82 8.49
CA GLY A 50 -12.52 9.10 7.83
C GLY A 50 -12.26 10.29 8.75
N GLY A 51 -12.65 11.48 8.28
CA GLY A 51 -12.64 12.71 9.08
C GLY A 51 -11.30 13.46 9.06
N SER A 52 -10.28 12.96 8.36
CA SER A 52 -9.01 13.64 8.13
C SER A 52 -8.39 13.22 6.81
N ARG A 53 -7.62 14.13 6.18
CA ARG A 53 -6.82 13.77 5.00
C ARG A 53 -5.63 12.93 5.44
N ILE A 54 -5.44 11.77 4.83
CA ILE A 54 -4.31 10.89 5.13
C ILE A 54 -3.39 10.80 3.94
N ARG A 55 -2.08 10.88 4.23
CA ARG A 55 -1.03 10.66 3.24
C ARG A 55 -0.49 9.24 3.37
N GLY A 56 -0.74 8.40 2.37
CA GLY A 56 -0.05 7.13 2.21
C GLY A 56 1.32 7.37 1.58
N THR A 57 2.38 6.83 2.20
CA THR A 57 3.73 6.81 1.62
C THR A 57 4.18 5.36 1.51
N VAL A 58 4.54 4.95 0.31
CA VAL A 58 4.94 3.57 0.01
C VAL A 58 6.45 3.52 -0.19
N TYR A 59 7.06 2.54 0.46
CA TYR A 59 8.48 2.20 0.31
C TYR A 59 8.56 0.78 -0.21
N VAL A 60 9.39 0.57 -1.23
CA VAL A 60 9.72 -0.76 -1.77
C VAL A 60 11.20 -0.98 -1.52
N ASP A 61 11.55 -2.05 -0.84
CA ASP A 61 12.94 -2.37 -0.46
C ASP A 61 13.67 -1.21 0.24
N GLY A 62 12.93 -0.44 1.05
CA GLY A 62 13.45 0.74 1.76
C GLY A 62 13.52 2.01 0.92
N VAL A 63 13.27 1.96 -0.39
CA VAL A 63 13.28 3.12 -1.29
C VAL A 63 11.86 3.66 -1.46
N ARG A 64 11.69 4.98 -1.33
CA ARG A 64 10.39 5.64 -1.53
C ARG A 64 9.96 5.50 -3.00
N ALA A 65 8.88 4.76 -3.23
CA ALA A 65 8.37 4.49 -4.58
C ALA A 65 7.27 5.48 -4.99
N CYS A 66 6.27 5.67 -4.12
CA CYS A 66 5.08 6.45 -4.46
C CYS A 66 4.37 6.95 -3.19
N GLY A 67 3.35 7.80 -3.37
CA GLY A 67 2.43 8.17 -2.30
C GLY A 67 1.28 9.02 -2.83
N SER A 68 0.19 9.06 -2.08
CA SER A 68 -1.00 9.85 -2.39
C SER A 68 -1.68 10.34 -1.11
N VAL A 69 -2.51 11.37 -1.25
CA VAL A 69 -3.30 11.93 -0.15
C VAL A 69 -4.77 11.61 -0.40
N SER A 70 -5.47 11.06 0.59
CA SER A 70 -6.93 10.89 0.55
C SER A 70 -7.62 12.23 0.70
N LYS A 71 -8.83 12.37 0.17
CA LYS A 71 -9.69 13.54 0.40
C LYS A 71 -10.21 13.57 1.84
N GLY A 72 -10.22 12.42 2.52
CA GLY A 72 -10.46 12.29 3.96
C GLY A 72 -11.87 11.84 4.32
N TYR A 73 -12.56 11.20 3.36
CA TYR A 73 -13.87 10.61 3.60
C TYR A 73 -13.72 9.16 4.07
N ALA A 74 -14.57 8.73 5.00
CA ALA A 74 -14.61 7.34 5.44
C ALA A 74 -14.93 6.41 4.25
N GLY A 75 -14.15 5.35 4.11
CA GLY A 75 -14.27 4.37 3.04
C GLY A 75 -13.68 4.79 1.69
N GLU A 76 -13.08 5.98 1.58
CA GLU A 76 -12.40 6.41 0.36
C GLU A 76 -11.22 5.48 0.05
N VAL A 77 -11.27 4.85 -1.12
CA VAL A 77 -10.17 4.03 -1.63
C VAL A 77 -9.24 4.92 -2.45
N VAL A 78 -7.99 4.98 -2.03
CA VAL A 78 -6.90 5.62 -2.78
C VAL A 78 -6.07 4.52 -3.43
N ASP A 79 -5.94 4.57 -4.75
CA ASP A 79 -5.06 3.68 -5.51
C ASP A 79 -3.80 4.41 -6.01
N ARG A 80 -2.68 3.68 -6.03
CA ARG A 80 -1.49 4.08 -6.78
C ARG A 80 -0.96 2.90 -7.58
N SER A 81 -1.18 3.01 -8.89
CA SER A 81 -0.87 1.98 -9.89
C SER A 81 0.51 2.11 -10.55
N GLU A 82 1.31 3.08 -10.13
CA GLU A 82 2.62 3.41 -10.73
C GLU A 82 3.72 3.50 -9.68
N CYS A 83 3.69 2.60 -8.71
CA CYS A 83 4.76 2.53 -7.71
C CYS A 83 5.97 1.89 -8.37
N MET A 84 6.86 2.74 -8.91
CA MET A 84 8.11 2.30 -9.53
C MET A 84 8.99 1.68 -8.45
N SER A 85 9.13 0.36 -8.47
CA SER A 85 10.22 -0.34 -7.80
C SER A 85 11.35 -0.53 -8.81
N SER A 86 12.58 -0.19 -8.42
CA SER A 86 13.75 -0.51 -9.25
C SER A 86 13.76 -2.00 -9.58
N PRO A 87 14.20 -2.42 -10.78
CA PRO A 87 14.39 -3.82 -11.09
C PRO A 87 15.33 -4.44 -10.06
N THR A 88 14.83 -5.40 -9.29
CA THR A 88 15.65 -6.18 -8.35
C THR A 88 16.68 -6.94 -9.20
N THR A 89 17.96 -6.62 -9.01
CA THR A 89 19.09 -7.22 -9.74
C THR A 89 19.34 -8.65 -9.30
#